data_AF-A0A9E7F8W9-F1
#
_entry.id   AF-A0A9E7F8W9-F1
#
_cell.length_a   1.000
_cell.length_b   1.000
_cell.length_c   1.000
_cell.angle_alpha   90.00
_cell.angle_beta   90.00
_cell.angle_gamma   90.00
#
_symmetry.space_group_name_H-M   'P 1'
#
loop_
_entity.id
_entity.type
_entity.pdbx_description
1 polymer ?
#
loop_
_entity_poly.entity_id
_entity_poly.type
_entity_poly.pdbx_seq_one_letter_code
_entity_poly.pdbx_strand_id
1 'polypeptide(L)'
;MEGMEWKGCVYRIRKCVFDLLSMEEDLIDDDEDTWELMGSSLRLKSTFLYCDLNQVISRAKDERKKFLTDLANKLFCYMEQVILLLSMLIPLIYLASRPSVSLLISVESTEIQVLLVPNHLW
;
A
#
# COMPACT_ATOMS: atom_id res chain seq x y z
N MET A 1 24.97 -8.56 -25.86
CA MET A 1 24.31 -7.62 -24.92
C MET A 1 23.14 -8.25 -24.17
N GLU A 2 22.38 -9.15 -24.80
CA GLU A 2 21.15 -9.76 -24.26
C GLU A 2 21.27 -10.43 -22.87
N GLY A 3 22.39 -11.08 -22.56
CA GLY A 3 22.62 -11.68 -21.23
C GLY A 3 22.89 -10.69 -20.10
N MET A 4 23.26 -9.44 -20.41
CA MET A 4 23.56 -8.39 -19.42
C MET A 4 22.28 -7.68 -18.96
N GLU A 5 21.32 -7.50 -19.87
CA GLU A 5 19.99 -6.97 -19.58
C GLU A 5 19.21 -7.86 -18.63
N TRP A 6 19.20 -9.18 -18.89
CA TRP A 6 18.57 -10.17 -18.02
C TRP A 6 19.10 -10.10 -16.58
N LYS A 7 20.44 -10.06 -16.42
CA LYS A 7 21.07 -9.94 -15.10
C LYS A 7 20.67 -8.64 -14.40
N GLY A 8 20.53 -7.55 -15.17
CA GLY A 8 20.00 -6.28 -14.69
C GLY A 8 18.57 -6.38 -14.17
N CYS A 9 17.67 -7.04 -14.92
CA CYS A 9 16.28 -7.27 -14.47
C CYS A 9 16.24 -8.07 -13.17
N VAL A 10 16.97 -9.18 -13.08
CA VAL A 10 17.02 -10.02 -11.87
C VAL A 10 17.55 -9.23 -10.67
N TYR A 11 18.58 -8.40 -10.86
CA TYR A 11 19.11 -7.53 -9.82
C TYR A 11 18.07 -6.52 -9.32
N ARG A 12 17.40 -5.82 -10.24
CA ARG A 12 16.37 -4.82 -9.88
C ARG A 12 15.15 -5.46 -9.23
N ILE A 13 14.73 -6.64 -9.66
CA ILE A 13 13.66 -7.42 -9.00
C ILE A 13 14.05 -7.72 -7.56
N ARG A 14 15.25 -8.28 -7.32
CA ARG A 14 15.71 -8.59 -5.95
C ARG A 14 15.79 -7.36 -5.07
N LYS A 15 16.32 -6.25 -5.61
CA LYS A 15 16.37 -4.98 -4.89
C LYS A 15 14.97 -4.48 -4.55
N CYS A 16 14.04 -4.51 -5.50
CA CYS A 16 12.66 -4.07 -5.29
C CYS A 16 11.96 -4.89 -4.19
N VAL A 17 12.14 -6.22 -4.19
CA VAL A 17 11.60 -7.08 -3.12
C VAL A 17 12.22 -6.76 -1.76
N PHE A 18 13.53 -6.50 -1.71
CA PHE A 18 14.20 -6.12 -0.46
C PHE A 18 13.70 -4.77 0.06
N ASP A 19 13.57 -3.77 -0.81
CA ASP A 19 13.01 -2.47 -0.47
C ASP A 19 11.58 -2.62 0.08
N LEU A 20 10.74 -3.44 -0.58
CA LEU A 20 9.36 -3.70 -0.15
C LEU A 20 9.27 -4.38 1.23
N LEU A 21 10.17 -5.32 1.52
CA LEU A 21 10.22 -5.99 2.83
C LEU A 21 10.74 -5.06 3.94
N SER A 22 11.54 -4.05 3.59
CA SER A 22 12.10 -3.10 4.56
C SER A 22 11.12 -1.95 4.88
N MET A 23 10.08 -1.76 4.06
CA MET A 23 9.06 -0.71 4.26
C MET A 23 8.16 -0.95 5.47
N GLU A 24 8.18 -2.13 6.09
CA GLU A 24 7.43 -2.41 7.33
C GLU A 24 7.87 -1.47 8.46
N GLU A 25 9.15 -1.14 8.55
CA GLU A 25 9.69 -0.24 9.58
C GLU A 25 9.25 1.22 9.35
N ASP A 26 9.12 1.63 8.09
CA ASP A 26 8.71 2.99 7.69
C ASP A 26 7.20 3.23 7.87
N LEU A 27 6.38 2.16 7.96
CA LEU A 27 4.93 2.22 8.16
C LEU A 27 4.51 2.54 9.61
N ILE A 28 5.46 2.54 10.55
CA ILE A 28 5.20 2.75 11.99
C ILE A 28 5.15 4.25 12.35
N ASP A 29 5.70 5.12 11.49
CA ASP A 29 5.60 6.56 11.68
C ASP A 29 4.23 7.07 11.16
N ASP A 30 3.45 7.68 12.07
CA ASP A 30 2.11 8.26 11.84
C ASP A 30 2.16 9.60 11.09
N ASP A 31 3.05 9.74 10.11
CA ASP A 31 3.18 10.94 9.28
C ASP A 31 2.47 10.78 7.93
N GLU A 32 1.44 11.60 7.72
CA GLU A 32 0.59 11.58 6.52
C GLU A 32 1.41 11.79 5.23
N ASP A 33 2.37 12.73 5.26
CA ASP A 33 3.24 13.03 4.12
C ASP A 33 4.10 11.82 3.75
N THR A 34 4.51 11.04 4.75
CA THR A 34 5.30 9.81 4.58
C THR A 34 4.48 8.73 3.88
N TRP A 35 3.19 8.57 4.20
CA TRP A 35 2.32 7.58 3.55
C TRP A 35 1.98 7.93 2.10
N GLU A 36 1.77 9.21 1.77
CA GLU A 36 1.54 9.65 0.38
C GLU A 36 2.78 9.39 -0.48
N LEU A 37 3.97 9.74 0.03
CA LEU A 37 5.25 9.48 -0.63
C LEU A 37 5.47 7.98 -0.84
N MET A 38 5.14 7.15 0.15
CA MET A 38 5.21 5.70 0.06
C MET A 38 4.28 5.14 -1.01
N GLY A 39 3.02 5.58 -1.07
CA GLY A 39 2.07 5.17 -2.11
C GLY A 39 2.58 5.50 -3.52
N SER A 40 3.13 6.70 -3.71
CA SER A 40 3.73 7.13 -4.97
C SER A 40 4.97 6.31 -5.35
N SER A 41 5.84 6.03 -4.37
CA SER A 41 7.03 5.20 -4.52
C SER A 41 6.68 3.76 -4.92
N LEU A 42 5.68 3.16 -4.27
CA LEU A 42 5.17 1.83 -4.58
C LEU A 42 4.62 1.74 -6.01
N ARG A 43 3.86 2.76 -6.44
CA ARG A 43 3.33 2.82 -7.80
C ARG A 43 4.42 2.87 -8.87
N LEU A 44 5.46 3.66 -8.61
CA LEU A 44 6.62 3.76 -9.49
C LEU A 44 7.41 2.44 -9.55
N LYS A 45 7.72 1.86 -8.38
CA LYS A 45 8.42 0.57 -8.28
C LYS A 45 7.63 -0.56 -8.97
N SER A 46 6.31 -0.60 -8.79
CA SER A 46 5.42 -1.57 -9.45
C SER A 46 5.55 -1.50 -10.98
N THR A 47 5.59 -0.29 -11.55
CA THR A 47 5.74 -0.10 -13.00
C THR A 47 7.06 -0.67 -13.53
N PHE A 48 8.18 -0.37 -12.86
CA PHE A 48 9.48 -0.92 -13.27
C PHE A 48 9.56 -2.44 -13.06
N LEU A 49 9.00 -2.92 -11.95
CA LEU A 49 8.98 -4.34 -11.62
C LEU A 49 8.17 -5.13 -12.67
N TYR A 50 7.09 -4.56 -13.20
CA TYR A 50 6.31 -5.18 -14.28
C TYR A 50 7.16 -5.36 -15.54
N CYS A 51 7.89 -4.32 -15.95
CA CYS A 51 8.80 -4.39 -17.09
C CYS A 51 9.88 -5.47 -16.89
N ASP A 52 10.50 -5.51 -15.72
CA ASP A 52 11.55 -6.47 -15.41
C ASP A 52 11.02 -7.90 -15.32
N LEU A 53 9.89 -8.13 -14.65
CA LEU A 53 9.25 -9.45 -14.56
C LEU A 53 8.77 -9.93 -15.93
N ASN A 54 8.21 -9.06 -16.77
CA ASN A 54 7.79 -9.43 -18.12
C ASN A 54 8.98 -9.86 -18.99
N GLN A 55 10.13 -9.17 -18.87
CA GLN A 55 11.37 -9.61 -19.52
C GLN A 55 11.88 -10.94 -18.94
N VAL A 56 11.73 -11.16 -17.64
CA VAL A 56 12.15 -12.40 -16.99
C VAL A 56 11.28 -13.59 -17.41
N ILE A 57 9.97 -13.39 -17.47
CA ILE A 57 8.99 -14.39 -17.86
C ILE A 57 9.12 -14.71 -19.35
N SER A 58 9.30 -13.71 -20.21
CA SER A 58 9.34 -13.93 -21.67
C SER A 58 10.49 -14.84 -22.11
N ARG A 59 11.64 -14.76 -21.42
CA ARG A 59 12.84 -15.60 -21.66
C ARG A 59 12.84 -16.92 -20.87
N ALA A 60 11.86 -17.17 -20.00
CA ALA A 60 11.76 -18.42 -19.25
C ALA A 60 11.34 -19.58 -20.14
N LYS A 61 11.83 -20.80 -19.83
CA LYS A 61 11.33 -22.04 -20.43
C LYS A 61 9.87 -22.26 -20.07
N ASP A 62 9.11 -22.90 -20.96
CA ASP A 62 7.65 -23.07 -20.83
C ASP A 62 7.21 -23.67 -19.48
N GLU A 63 7.96 -24.67 -18.98
CA GLU A 63 7.72 -25.29 -17.67
C GLU A 63 7.74 -24.30 -16.49
N ARG A 64 8.60 -23.28 -16.55
CA ARG A 64 8.74 -22.25 -15.51
C ARG A 64 7.92 -21.00 -15.79
N LYS A 65 7.51 -20.79 -17.04
CA LYS A 65 6.81 -19.59 -17.48
C LYS A 65 5.49 -19.41 -16.74
N LYS A 66 4.67 -20.47 -16.67
CA LYS A 66 3.40 -20.45 -15.93
C LYS A 66 3.60 -20.11 -14.45
N PHE A 67 4.53 -20.80 -13.79
CA PHE A 67 4.84 -20.56 -12.38
C PHE A 67 5.27 -19.12 -12.11
N LEU A 68 6.16 -18.56 -12.94
CA LEU A 68 6.63 -17.18 -12.79
C LEU A 68 5.52 -16.16 -13.06
N THR A 69 4.66 -16.41 -14.05
CA THR A 69 3.48 -15.58 -14.31
C THR A 69 2.52 -15.60 -13.13
N ASP A 70 2.22 -16.76 -12.57
CA ASP A 70 1.31 -16.89 -11.42
C ASP A 70 1.87 -16.16 -10.19
N LEU A 71 3.19 -16.24 -9.96
CA LEU A 71 3.86 -15.52 -8.87
C LEU A 71 3.84 -14.01 -9.09
N ALA A 72 4.12 -13.55 -10.31
CA ALA A 72 4.07 -12.14 -10.66
C ALA A 72 2.66 -11.57 -10.46
N ASN A 73 1.63 -12.28 -10.94
CA ASN A 73 0.23 -11.87 -10.78
C ASN A 73 -0.16 -11.73 -9.31
N LYS A 74 0.24 -12.69 -8.46
CA LYS A 74 0.00 -12.60 -7.01
C LYS A 74 0.69 -11.38 -6.40
N LEU A 75 1.96 -11.15 -6.75
CA LEU A 75 2.72 -10.00 -6.26
C LEU A 75 2.06 -8.67 -6.65
N PHE A 76 1.65 -8.51 -7.92
CA PHE A 76 0.96 -7.31 -8.38
C PHE A 76 -0.40 -7.13 -7.70
N CYS A 77 -1.14 -8.20 -7.46
CA CYS A 77 -2.40 -8.16 -6.72
C CYS A 77 -2.20 -7.65 -5.28
N TYR A 78 -1.14 -8.08 -4.59
CA TYR A 78 -0.81 -7.56 -3.26
C TYR A 78 -0.38 -6.09 -3.30
N MET A 79 0.49 -5.71 -4.23
CA MET A 79 0.92 -4.31 -4.36
C MET A 79 -0.25 -3.38 -4.69
N GLU A 80 -1.17 -3.80 -5.56
CA GLU A 80 -2.38 -3.05 -5.88
C GLU A 80 -3.26 -2.85 -4.64
N GLN A 81 -3.47 -3.89 -3.83
CA GLN A 81 -4.21 -3.77 -2.58
C GLN A 81 -3.56 -2.77 -1.62
N VAL A 82 -2.23 -2.81 -1.44
CA VAL A 82 -1.52 -1.86 -0.57
C VAL A 82 -1.65 -0.43 -1.08
N ILE A 83 -1.46 -0.20 -2.38
CA ILE A 83 -1.60 1.13 -2.99
C ILE A 83 -3.03 1.65 -2.84
N LEU A 84 -4.03 0.80 -3.04
CA LEU A 84 -5.43 1.15 -2.84
C LEU A 84 -5.71 1.51 -1.38
N LEU A 85 -5.22 0.71 -0.43
CA LEU A 85 -5.37 0.98 1.00
C LEU A 85 -4.77 2.33 1.38
N LEU A 86 -3.54 2.63 0.96
CA LEU A 86 -2.92 3.94 1.20
C LEU A 86 -3.77 5.07 0.59
N SER A 87 -4.24 4.91 -0.66
CA SER A 87 -5.05 5.92 -1.34
C SER A 87 -6.42 6.17 -0.70
N MET A 88 -6.99 5.17 -0.02
CA MET A 88 -8.29 5.27 0.65
C MET A 88 -8.18 5.72 2.11
N LEU A 89 -7.15 5.27 2.82
CA LEU A 89 -6.96 5.56 4.24
C LEU A 89 -6.42 6.99 4.46
N ILE A 90 -5.50 7.47 3.62
CA ILE A 90 -4.93 8.82 3.77
C ILE A 90 -6.03 9.91 3.79
N PRO A 91 -6.97 9.97 2.82
CA PRO A 91 -8.04 10.98 2.84
C PRO A 91 -8.99 10.85 4.04
N LEU A 92 -9.23 9.63 4.53
CA LEU A 92 -10.06 9.40 5.71
C LEU A 92 -9.38 9.91 6.98
N ILE A 93 -8.07 9.68 7.09
CA ILE A 93 -7.26 10.17 8.21
C ILE A 93 -7.19 11.69 8.16
N TYR A 94 -6.94 12.28 7.00
CA TYR A 94 -7.02 13.72 6.78
C TYR A 94 -8.37 14.31 7.19
N LEU A 95 -9.48 13.68 6.80
CA LEU A 95 -10.82 14.13 7.14
C LEU A 95 -11.10 14.02 8.65
N ALA A 96 -10.67 12.94 9.30
CA ALA A 96 -10.83 12.74 10.74
C ALA A 96 -10.00 13.73 11.58
N SER A 97 -8.83 14.13 11.07
CA SER A 97 -7.95 15.12 11.67
C SER A 97 -8.49 16.56 11.57
N ARG A 98 -9.58 16.79 10.80
CA ARG A 98 -10.17 18.13 10.70
C ARG A 98 -10.90 18.51 11.99
N PRO A 99 -10.64 19.70 12.56
CA PRO A 99 -11.26 20.14 13.81
C PRO A 99 -12.80 20.08 13.78
N SER A 100 -13.40 20.38 12.64
CA SER A 100 -14.86 20.35 12.45
C SER A 100 -15.45 18.94 12.56
N VAL A 101 -14.72 17.92 12.13
CA VAL A 101 -15.15 16.50 12.18
C VAL A 101 -14.94 15.95 13.59
N SER A 102 -13.81 16.29 14.23
CA SER A 102 -13.57 15.94 15.64
C SER A 102 -14.63 16.55 16.56
N LEU A 103 -15.09 17.78 16.28
CA LEU A 103 -16.19 18.42 17.00
C LEU A 103 -17.52 17.70 16.77
N LEU A 104 -17.84 17.28 15.54
CA LEU A 104 -19.03 16.49 15.21
C LEU A 104 -19.07 15.15 15.96
N ILE A 105 -17.96 14.41 15.97
CA ILE A 105 -17.83 13.15 16.73
C ILE A 105 -18.03 13.40 18.24
N SER A 106 -17.48 14.50 18.74
CA SER A 106 -17.62 14.89 20.16
C SER A 106 -19.07 15.27 20.51
N VAL A 107 -19.75 16.01 19.63
CA VAL A 107 -21.17 16.38 19.79
C VAL A 107 -22.05 15.13 19.79
N GLU A 108 -21.88 14.24 18.83
CA GLU A 108 -22.66 13.00 18.73
C GLU A 108 -22.43 12.09 19.95
N SER A 109 -21.18 11.96 20.41
CA SER A 109 -20.84 11.22 21.63
C SER A 109 -21.49 11.84 22.87
N THR A 110 -21.58 13.17 22.94
CA THR A 110 -22.20 13.89 24.07
C THR A 110 -23.73 13.79 24.03
N GLU A 111 -24.35 13.88 22.86
CA GLU A 111 -25.80 13.70 22.68
C GLU A 111 -26.24 12.27 23.04
N ILE A 112 -25.46 11.26 22.67
CA ILE A 112 -25.70 9.86 23.07
C ILE A 112 -25.57 9.70 24.59
N GLN A 113 -24.60 10.35 25.23
CA GLN A 113 -24.49 10.34 26.69
C GLN A 113 -25.70 11.00 27.36
N VAL A 114 -26.18 12.14 26.85
CA VAL A 114 -27.38 12.83 27.37
C VAL A 114 -28.65 11.99 27.20
N LEU A 115 -28.78 11.22 26.11
CA LEU A 115 -29.92 10.32 25.87
C LEU A 115 -29.88 9.03 26.70
N LEU A 116 -28.69 8.59 27.16
CA LEU A 116 -28.51 7.38 27.95
C LEU A 116 -28.50 7.60 29.47
N VAL A 117 -28.45 8.86 29.94
CA VAL A 117 -28.67 9.16 31.36
C VAL A 117 -30.15 8.93 31.65
N PRO A 118 -30.53 7.95 32.49
CA PRO A 118 -31.90 7.77 32.89
C PRO A 118 -32.34 9.06 33.59
N ASN A 119 -33.46 9.65 33.14
CA ASN A 119 -34.10 10.77 33.82
C ASN A 119 -34.52 10.34 35.24
N HIS A 120 -33.59 10.42 36.18
CA HIS A 120 -33.83 10.29 37.61
C HIS A 120 -33.47 11.61 38.27
N LEU A 121 -34.38 12.58 38.17
CA LEU A 121 -34.58 13.59 39.19
C LEU A 121 -36.08 13.86 39.29
N TRP A 122 -36.65 13.41 40.41
CA TRP A 122 -37.81 14.02 41.06
C TRP A 122 -37.36 15.33 41.69
#